data_AF-A0A8X8YFH9-F1
#
_entry.id   AF-A0A8X8YFH9-F1
#
_cell.length_a   1.000
_cell.length_b   1.000
_cell.length_c   1.000
_cell.angle_alpha   90.00
_cell.angle_beta   90.00
_cell.angle_gamma   90.00
#
_symmetry.space_group_name_H-M   'P 1'
#
loop_
_entity.id
_entity.type
_entity.pdbx_description
1 polymer ?
#
loop_
_entity_poly.entity_id
_entity_poly.type
_entity_poly.pdbx_seq_one_letter_code
_entity_poly.pdbx_strand_id
1 'polypeptide(L)'
;MLTPDITIMSVGTEITYGNSMEPDNGWVECLNQKWDRNIVLEETSKVSELTLQSETEQRPHKVSFYVQKDRAEDITRSVSTCLKERGLDVKIIYSGGMDLDILPQCAGKGQALAYLHDKFKAEGKLPENTLVCGDSGNDADLYTIPDVHGVMVSNAQEELLQWHGIYAKNNPKIIHAKERCAAGIIEAIGHFNLGPSISPRDVTDLSDSKLETFDPAYEVVKFYLFYERWRLAEVENSELYLANLKAVCVCLALLFNFSF
;
A
#
# COMPACT_ATOMS: atom_id res chain seq x y z
N MET A 1 -2.01 15.85 -2.70
CA MET A 1 -1.78 14.40 -2.80
C MET A 1 -3.11 13.80 -3.21
N LEU A 2 -3.18 12.97 -4.25
CA LEU A 2 -4.42 12.28 -4.60
C LEU A 2 -4.73 11.27 -3.49
N THR A 3 -5.95 11.27 -2.97
CA THR A 3 -6.37 10.34 -1.92
C THR A 3 -6.78 9.02 -2.57
N PRO A 4 -6.29 7.87 -2.09
CA PRO A 4 -6.78 6.56 -2.54
C PRO A 4 -8.27 6.39 -2.26
N ASP A 5 -8.98 5.62 -3.09
CA ASP A 5 -10.38 5.26 -2.82
C ASP A 5 -10.54 4.40 -1.56
N ILE A 6 -9.55 3.55 -1.30
CA ILE A 6 -9.48 2.66 -0.15
C ILE A 6 -8.08 2.72 0.42
N THR A 7 -7.99 2.95 1.73
CA THR A 7 -6.72 2.95 2.43
C THR A 7 -6.69 1.81 3.44
N ILE A 8 -5.73 0.91 3.27
CA ILE A 8 -5.39 -0.15 4.24
C ILE A 8 -4.19 0.33 5.05
N MET A 9 -4.38 0.57 6.35
CA MET A 9 -3.36 1.15 7.24
C MET A 9 -2.95 0.17 8.34
N SER A 10 -1.92 0.55 9.09
CA SER A 10 -1.53 -0.12 10.35
C SER A 10 -1.34 -1.63 10.18
N VAL A 11 -0.62 -2.03 9.13
CA VAL A 11 -0.34 -3.44 8.77
C VAL A 11 -1.62 -4.25 8.45
N GLY A 12 -2.66 -3.58 7.94
CA GLY A 12 -3.93 -4.21 7.59
C GLY A 12 -4.93 -4.31 8.73
N THR A 13 -4.73 -3.58 9.83
CA THR A 13 -5.69 -3.54 10.95
C THR A 13 -6.75 -2.46 10.78
N GLU A 14 -6.65 -1.63 9.75
CA GLU A 14 -7.61 -0.57 9.45
C GLU A 14 -7.90 -0.55 7.94
N ILE A 15 -9.17 -0.54 7.57
CA ILE A 15 -9.64 -0.31 6.20
C ILE A 15 -10.54 0.93 6.26
N THR A 16 -10.25 1.91 5.41
CA THR A 16 -11.00 3.17 5.34
C THR A 16 -11.32 3.56 3.90
N TYR A 17 -12.43 4.27 3.70
CA TYR A 17 -12.95 4.64 2.39
C TYR A 17 -12.94 6.16 2.16
N GLY A 18 -12.49 6.54 0.96
CA GLY A 18 -12.57 7.89 0.43
C GLY A 18 -11.86 8.97 1.26
N ASN A 19 -12.17 10.22 0.95
CA ASN A 19 -11.56 11.39 1.60
C ASN A 19 -11.97 11.56 3.07
N SER A 20 -13.12 11.04 3.47
CA SER A 20 -13.60 11.10 4.86
C SER A 20 -12.92 10.07 5.77
N MET A 21 -12.13 9.15 5.21
CA MET A 21 -11.47 8.05 5.94
C MET A 21 -12.47 7.24 6.76
N GLU A 22 -13.64 6.96 6.17
CA GLU A 22 -14.71 6.22 6.84
C GLU A 22 -14.30 4.76 7.09
N PRO A 23 -14.32 4.27 8.34
CA PRO A 23 -13.86 2.92 8.66
C PRO A 23 -14.82 1.84 8.13
N ASP A 24 -14.26 0.71 7.69
CA ASP A 24 -15.03 -0.48 7.39
C ASP A 24 -15.47 -1.20 8.67
N ASN A 25 -16.74 -1.01 9.04
CA ASN A 25 -17.28 -1.63 10.27
C ASN A 25 -17.24 -3.17 10.23
N GLY A 26 -17.43 -3.79 9.05
CA GLY A 26 -17.36 -5.25 8.93
C GLY A 26 -15.95 -5.80 9.16
N TRP A 27 -14.94 -5.04 8.74
CA TRP A 27 -13.54 -5.36 9.03
C TRP A 27 -13.23 -5.21 10.52
N VAL A 28 -13.71 -4.13 11.15
CA VAL A 28 -13.57 -3.94 12.60
C VAL A 28 -14.20 -5.09 13.39
N GLU A 29 -15.38 -5.55 12.99
CA GLU A 29 -16.04 -6.71 13.60
C GLU A 29 -15.24 -8.00 13.40
N CYS A 30 -14.64 -8.21 12.23
CA CYS A 30 -13.76 -9.34 11.96
C CYS A 30 -12.53 -9.33 12.90
N LEU A 31 -11.90 -8.16 13.07
CA LEU A 31 -10.73 -7.99 13.93
C LEU A 31 -11.03 -8.14 15.43
N ASN A 32 -12.26 -7.87 15.85
CA ASN A 32 -12.68 -8.05 17.24
C ASN A 32 -12.79 -9.54 17.65
N GLN A 33 -12.83 -10.47 16.70
CA GLN A 33 -12.97 -11.89 17.00
C GLN A 33 -11.72 -12.41 17.73
N LYS A 34 -11.91 -12.82 18.99
CA LYS A 34 -10.83 -13.33 19.85
C LYS A 34 -9.62 -12.38 19.97
N TRP A 35 -9.91 -11.09 19.98
CA TRP A 35 -8.94 -10.04 20.24
C TRP A 35 -9.33 -9.27 21.50
N ASP A 36 -8.36 -9.06 22.39
CA ASP A 36 -8.48 -8.14 23.52
C ASP A 36 -7.13 -7.46 23.75
N ARG A 37 -7.08 -6.18 23.39
CA ARG A 37 -5.88 -5.35 23.53
C ARG A 37 -5.39 -5.25 24.97
N ASN A 38 -6.30 -5.25 25.95
CA ASN A 38 -5.93 -5.10 27.35
C ASN A 38 -5.23 -6.37 27.85
N ILE A 39 -5.70 -7.55 27.45
CA ILE A 39 -5.03 -8.82 27.75
C ILE A 39 -3.63 -8.86 27.09
N VAL A 40 -3.50 -8.39 25.85
CA VAL A 40 -2.18 -8.30 25.18
C VAL A 40 -1.22 -7.43 25.99
N LEU A 41 -1.64 -6.23 26.41
CA LEU A 41 -0.82 -5.35 27.24
C LEU A 41 -0.50 -5.96 28.61
N GLU A 42 -1.47 -6.61 29.27
CA GLU A 42 -1.28 -7.27 30.56
C GLU A 42 -0.19 -8.34 30.47
N GLU A 43 -0.26 -9.25 29.49
CA GLU A 43 0.70 -10.35 29.37
C GLU A 43 2.08 -9.86 28.90
N THR A 44 2.12 -8.94 27.93
CA THR A 44 3.38 -8.40 27.42
C THR A 44 4.12 -7.54 28.44
N SER A 45 3.41 -6.90 29.39
CA SER A 45 4.05 -6.16 30.48
C SER A 45 4.94 -7.02 31.40
N LYS A 46 4.75 -8.35 31.39
CA LYS A 46 5.51 -9.32 32.18
C LYS A 46 6.82 -9.75 31.49
N VAL A 47 7.03 -9.34 30.24
CA VAL A 47 8.18 -9.69 29.41
C VAL A 47 9.14 -8.50 29.36
N SER A 48 10.25 -8.59 30.08
CA SER A 48 11.20 -7.47 30.23
C SER A 48 11.94 -7.07 28.95
N GLU A 49 11.99 -7.98 27.97
CA GLU A 49 12.67 -7.82 26.69
C GLU A 49 11.83 -7.02 25.68
N LEU A 50 10.53 -6.82 25.95
CA LEU A 50 9.65 -6.02 25.11
C LEU A 50 9.58 -4.58 25.62
N THR A 51 9.90 -3.64 24.74
CA THR A 51 9.73 -2.20 25.01
C THR A 51 8.59 -1.66 24.16
N LEU A 52 7.55 -1.08 24.76
CA LEU A 52 6.46 -0.47 23.99
C LEU A 52 6.98 0.66 23.08
N GLN A 53 6.51 0.68 21.84
CA GLN A 53 6.73 1.82 20.94
C GLN A 53 5.85 3.02 21.35
N SER A 54 6.09 4.18 20.73
CA SER A 54 5.33 5.41 21.00
C SER A 54 3.82 5.22 20.81
N GLU A 55 3.03 6.06 21.49
CA GLU A 55 1.56 6.04 21.37
C GLU A 55 1.06 6.17 19.93
N THR A 56 1.83 6.86 19.07
CA THR A 56 1.53 7.05 17.65
C THR A 56 1.55 5.74 16.85
N GLU A 57 2.22 4.70 17.31
CA GLU A 57 2.29 3.38 16.67
C GLU A 57 1.24 2.39 17.21
N GLN A 58 0.57 2.75 18.32
CA GLN A 58 -0.45 1.91 18.93
C GLN A 58 -1.81 2.13 18.27
N ARG A 59 -2.56 1.04 18.04
CA ARG A 59 -3.94 1.09 17.53
C ARG A 59 -4.86 0.17 18.33
N PRO A 60 -6.19 0.27 18.17
CA PRO A 60 -7.13 -0.64 18.83
C PRO A 60 -6.85 -2.13 18.55
N HIS A 61 -6.40 -2.46 17.33
CA HIS A 61 -6.10 -3.82 16.88
C HIS A 61 -4.62 -4.05 16.57
N LYS A 62 -3.73 -3.22 17.12
CA LYS A 62 -2.27 -3.36 16.96
C LYS A 62 -1.55 -2.88 18.21
N VAL A 63 -0.65 -3.70 18.72
CA VAL A 63 0.27 -3.32 19.81
C VAL A 63 1.70 -3.52 19.35
N SER A 64 2.48 -2.44 19.34
CA SER A 64 3.85 -2.42 18.81
C SER A 64 4.90 -2.34 19.89
N PHE A 65 5.97 -3.11 19.72
CA PHE A 65 7.12 -3.19 20.60
C PHE A 65 8.44 -3.11 19.83
N TYR A 66 9.51 -2.79 20.55
CA TYR A 66 10.88 -3.05 20.16
C TYR A 66 11.38 -4.32 20.85
N VAL A 67 12.13 -5.15 20.12
CA VAL A 67 12.78 -6.37 20.62
C VAL A 67 14.16 -6.53 19.97
N GLN A 68 15.12 -7.11 20.71
CA GLN A 68 16.43 -7.43 20.15
C GLN A 68 16.33 -8.64 19.20
N LYS A 69 17.04 -8.57 18.07
CA LYS A 69 16.99 -9.58 17.00
C LYS A 69 17.28 -11.01 17.47
N ASP A 70 18.23 -11.18 18.39
CA ASP A 70 18.62 -12.49 18.95
C ASP A 70 17.57 -13.09 19.90
N ARG A 71 16.65 -12.26 20.40
CA ARG A 71 15.56 -12.68 21.30
C ARG A 71 14.19 -12.76 20.61
N ALA A 72 14.04 -12.14 19.44
CA ALA A 72 12.77 -11.99 18.75
C ALA A 72 12.02 -13.32 18.56
N GLU A 73 12.71 -14.39 18.15
CA GLU A 73 12.08 -15.69 17.88
C GLU A 73 11.53 -16.35 19.15
N ASP A 74 12.33 -16.38 20.22
CA ASP A 74 11.93 -17.00 21.49
C ASP A 74 10.80 -16.22 22.17
N ILE A 75 10.86 -14.89 22.16
CA ILE A 75 9.81 -14.02 22.69
C ILE A 75 8.52 -14.19 21.89
N THR A 76 8.60 -14.22 20.55
CA THR A 76 7.43 -14.44 19.69
C THR A 76 6.72 -15.75 20.04
N ARG A 77 7.47 -16.84 20.20
CA ARG A 77 6.94 -18.15 20.56
C ARG A 77 6.28 -18.16 21.94
N SER A 78 6.95 -17.57 22.94
CA SER A 78 6.46 -17.49 24.31
C SER A 78 5.18 -16.66 24.42
N VAL A 79 5.20 -15.45 23.86
CA VAL A 79 4.05 -14.52 23.87
C VAL A 79 2.86 -15.10 23.11
N SER A 80 3.09 -15.69 21.93
CA SER A 80 2.01 -16.35 21.16
C SER A 80 1.34 -17.47 21.96
N THR A 81 2.13 -18.29 22.66
CA THR A 81 1.59 -19.38 23.50
C THR A 81 0.76 -18.83 24.66
N CYS A 82 1.29 -17.85 25.39
CA CYS A 82 0.61 -17.23 26.52
C CYS A 82 -0.72 -16.57 26.13
N LEU A 83 -0.73 -15.79 25.03
CA LEU A 83 -1.95 -15.13 24.55
C LEU A 83 -3.01 -16.13 24.09
N LYS A 84 -2.57 -17.24 23.47
CA LYS A 84 -3.46 -18.34 23.08
C LYS A 84 -4.10 -19.04 24.28
N GLU A 85 -3.35 -19.25 25.36
CA GLU A 85 -3.88 -19.81 26.62
C GLU A 85 -4.91 -18.88 27.28
N ARG A 86 -4.77 -17.57 27.08
CA ARG A 86 -5.76 -16.56 27.49
C ARG A 86 -6.97 -16.45 26.54
N GLY A 87 -7.05 -17.30 25.51
CA GLY A 87 -8.17 -17.38 24.57
C GLY A 87 -8.10 -16.40 23.40
N LEU A 88 -6.95 -15.74 23.19
CA LEU A 88 -6.75 -14.85 22.04
C LEU A 88 -6.16 -15.60 20.84
N ASP A 89 -6.62 -15.24 19.65
CA ASP A 89 -5.99 -15.67 18.40
C ASP A 89 -5.21 -14.48 17.83
N VAL A 90 -3.88 -14.53 17.93
CA VAL A 90 -2.99 -13.43 17.56
C VAL A 90 -1.98 -13.82 16.51
N LYS A 91 -1.64 -12.85 15.67
CA LYS A 91 -0.52 -12.86 14.75
C LYS A 91 0.56 -11.93 15.29
N ILE A 92 1.81 -12.38 15.23
CA ILE A 92 2.97 -11.58 15.63
C ILE A 92 3.84 -11.39 14.40
N ILE A 93 4.11 -10.14 14.05
CA ILE A 93 4.94 -9.75 12.91
C ILE A 93 6.21 -9.12 13.43
N TYR A 94 7.35 -9.65 13.01
CA TYR A 94 8.66 -9.07 13.26
C TYR A 94 9.21 -8.47 11.97
N SER A 95 9.62 -7.20 12.00
CA SER A 95 10.10 -6.47 10.81
C SER A 95 11.18 -5.45 11.18
N GLY A 96 11.92 -4.96 10.17
CA GLY A 96 12.88 -3.87 10.34
C GLY A 96 14.06 -4.20 11.27
N GLY A 97 14.23 -5.48 11.65
CA GLY A 97 15.30 -5.93 12.53
C GLY A 97 15.13 -5.54 14.01
N MET A 98 14.00 -4.94 14.40
CA MET A 98 13.72 -4.58 15.80
C MET A 98 12.24 -4.42 16.14
N ASP A 99 11.36 -4.24 15.16
CA ASP A 99 9.93 -3.99 15.40
C ASP A 99 9.17 -5.30 15.56
N LEU A 100 8.31 -5.37 16.58
CA LEU A 100 7.42 -6.50 16.83
C LEU A 100 5.99 -6.00 17.03
N ASP A 101 5.12 -6.35 16.09
CA ASP A 101 3.71 -5.99 16.08
C ASP A 101 2.86 -7.20 16.49
N ILE A 102 2.00 -7.04 17.48
CA ILE A 102 0.98 -8.02 17.88
C ILE A 102 -0.38 -7.52 17.40
N LEU A 103 -1.07 -8.34 16.62
CA LEU A 103 -2.35 -8.04 15.98
C LEU A 103 -3.28 -9.27 16.03
N PRO A 104 -4.59 -9.12 15.77
CA PRO A 104 -5.49 -10.25 15.60
C PRO A 104 -4.99 -11.24 14.54
N GLN A 105 -5.28 -12.53 14.70
CA GLN A 105 -4.86 -13.56 13.73
C GLN A 105 -5.42 -13.33 12.32
N CYS A 106 -6.63 -12.77 12.22
CA CYS A 106 -7.27 -12.41 10.96
C CYS A 106 -6.71 -11.12 10.34
N ALA A 107 -5.84 -10.37 11.03
CA ALA A 107 -5.26 -9.14 10.52
C ALA A 107 -4.05 -9.38 9.60
N GLY A 108 -3.72 -8.35 8.83
CA GLY A 108 -2.60 -8.36 7.89
C GLY A 108 -2.98 -7.72 6.56
N LYS A 109 -2.01 -7.18 5.83
CA LYS A 109 -2.24 -6.58 4.51
C LYS A 109 -2.89 -7.57 3.54
N GLY A 110 -2.41 -8.82 3.51
CA GLY A 110 -3.00 -9.88 2.70
C GLY A 110 -4.44 -10.22 3.09
N GLN A 111 -4.71 -10.37 4.39
CA GLN A 111 -6.04 -10.70 4.90
C GLN A 111 -7.04 -9.57 4.66
N ALA A 112 -6.62 -8.30 4.83
CA ALA A 112 -7.42 -7.14 4.48
C ALA A 112 -7.75 -7.11 2.97
N LEU A 113 -6.80 -7.46 2.11
CA LEU A 113 -7.03 -7.58 0.67
C LEU A 113 -8.01 -8.72 0.34
N ALA A 114 -7.86 -9.88 0.99
CA ALA A 114 -8.77 -11.02 0.81
C ALA A 114 -10.20 -10.66 1.23
N TYR A 115 -10.37 -9.97 2.35
CA TYR A 115 -11.66 -9.45 2.80
C TYR A 115 -12.30 -8.52 1.77
N LEU A 116 -11.53 -7.59 1.19
CA LEU A 116 -12.02 -6.70 0.14
C LEU A 116 -12.41 -7.45 -1.14
N HIS A 117 -11.60 -8.44 -1.55
CA HIS A 117 -11.93 -9.32 -2.68
C HIS A 117 -13.26 -10.04 -2.46
N ASP A 118 -13.46 -10.66 -1.30
CA ASP A 118 -14.69 -11.36 -0.97
C ASP A 118 -15.90 -10.41 -0.93
N LYS A 119 -15.72 -9.22 -0.35
CA LYS A 119 -16.74 -8.16 -0.31
C LYS A 119 -17.13 -7.72 -1.72
N PHE A 120 -16.16 -7.41 -2.57
CA PHE A 120 -16.43 -7.00 -3.95
C PHE A 120 -17.03 -8.11 -4.80
N LYS A 121 -16.61 -9.36 -4.57
CA LYS A 121 -17.21 -10.52 -5.21
C LYS A 121 -18.68 -10.67 -4.84
N ALA A 122 -19.03 -10.51 -3.56
CA ALA A 122 -20.41 -10.53 -3.10
C ALA A 122 -21.26 -9.40 -3.68
N GLU A 123 -20.66 -8.23 -3.94
CA GLU A 123 -21.31 -7.09 -4.60
C GLU A 123 -21.34 -7.18 -6.14
N GLY A 124 -20.72 -8.20 -6.75
CA GLY A 124 -20.60 -8.32 -8.20
C GLY A 124 -19.65 -7.29 -8.84
N LYS A 125 -18.69 -6.78 -8.08
CA LYS A 125 -17.72 -5.74 -8.47
C LYS A 125 -16.26 -6.20 -8.28
N LEU A 126 -16.00 -7.50 -8.36
CA LEU A 126 -14.63 -8.02 -8.21
C LEU A 126 -13.72 -7.38 -9.28
N PRO A 127 -12.56 -6.82 -8.90
CA PRO A 127 -11.61 -6.26 -9.87
C PRO A 127 -11.17 -7.34 -10.86
N GLU A 128 -11.12 -7.00 -12.15
CA GLU A 128 -10.62 -7.92 -13.18
C GLU A 128 -9.14 -8.23 -12.99
N ASN A 129 -8.38 -7.24 -12.53
CA ASN A 129 -6.96 -7.36 -12.24
C ASN A 129 -6.65 -6.77 -10.86
N THR A 130 -5.76 -7.44 -10.13
CA THR A 130 -5.21 -6.94 -8.86
C THR A 130 -3.69 -7.01 -8.93
N LEU A 131 -3.02 -5.89 -8.71
CA LEU A 131 -1.56 -5.83 -8.59
C LEU A 131 -1.18 -5.46 -7.16
N VAL A 132 -0.45 -6.33 -6.48
CA VAL A 132 0.15 -6.07 -5.17
C VAL A 132 1.61 -5.65 -5.33
N CYS A 133 2.00 -4.63 -4.58
CA CYS A 133 3.35 -4.07 -4.62
C CYS A 133 3.90 -4.07 -3.20
N GLY A 134 5.11 -4.58 -2.99
CA GLY A 134 5.70 -4.65 -1.65
C GLY A 134 7.21 -4.50 -1.66
N ASP A 135 7.74 -4.07 -0.51
CA ASP A 135 9.16 -3.83 -0.29
C ASP A 135 9.67 -4.46 1.01
N SER A 136 8.81 -4.91 1.91
CA SER A 136 9.24 -5.45 3.21
C SER A 136 8.49 -6.73 3.61
N GLY A 137 8.92 -7.36 4.70
CA GLY A 137 8.35 -8.63 5.16
C GLY A 137 6.85 -8.56 5.49
N ASN A 138 6.34 -7.38 5.87
CA ASN A 138 4.91 -7.20 6.16
C ASN A 138 4.03 -7.27 4.90
N ASP A 139 4.63 -7.21 3.70
CA ASP A 139 3.95 -7.34 2.42
C ASP A 139 3.89 -8.79 1.92
N ALA A 140 4.65 -9.72 2.52
CA ALA A 140 4.77 -11.10 2.04
C ALA A 140 3.41 -11.79 1.87
N ASP A 141 2.47 -11.53 2.79
CA ASP A 141 1.14 -12.13 2.74
C ASP A 141 0.30 -11.64 1.55
N LEU A 142 0.55 -10.45 1.01
CA LEU A 142 -0.17 -9.94 -0.17
C LEU A 142 0.03 -10.87 -1.38
N TYR A 143 1.23 -11.46 -1.50
CA TYR A 143 1.60 -12.34 -2.60
C TYR A 143 1.00 -13.76 -2.48
N THR A 144 0.40 -14.07 -1.33
CA THR A 144 -0.28 -15.37 -1.10
C THR A 144 -1.74 -15.36 -1.55
N ILE A 145 -2.29 -14.18 -1.86
CA ILE A 145 -3.69 -14.02 -2.24
C ILE A 145 -3.90 -14.60 -3.64
N PRO A 146 -4.93 -15.45 -3.85
CA PRO A 146 -5.24 -15.98 -5.17
C PRO A 146 -5.54 -14.87 -6.18
N ASP A 147 -5.23 -15.14 -7.45
CA ASP A 147 -5.57 -14.27 -8.59
C ASP A 147 -5.05 -12.82 -8.52
N VAL A 148 -3.97 -12.60 -7.78
CA VAL A 148 -3.20 -11.34 -7.82
C VAL A 148 -1.93 -11.48 -8.66
N HIS A 149 -1.55 -10.37 -9.29
CA HIS A 149 -0.21 -10.11 -9.79
C HIS A 149 0.62 -9.48 -8.66
N GLY A 150 1.89 -9.81 -8.56
CA GLY A 150 2.77 -9.29 -7.51
C GLY A 150 4.06 -8.71 -8.05
N VAL A 151 4.48 -7.57 -7.50
CA VAL A 151 5.80 -6.99 -7.74
C VAL A 151 6.53 -6.65 -6.46
N MET A 152 7.72 -7.21 -6.32
CA MET A 152 8.71 -6.76 -5.35
C MET A 152 9.57 -5.70 -6.02
N VAL A 153 9.60 -4.49 -5.48
CA VAL A 153 10.44 -3.40 -6.02
C VAL A 153 11.92 -3.69 -5.77
N SER A 154 12.83 -3.17 -6.60
CA SER A 154 14.24 -3.57 -6.50
C SER A 154 14.96 -3.13 -5.22
N ASN A 155 14.36 -2.21 -4.46
CA ASN A 155 14.79 -1.81 -3.12
C ASN A 155 14.11 -2.61 -1.99
N ALA A 156 13.53 -3.78 -2.29
CA ALA A 156 12.94 -4.64 -1.29
C ALA A 156 13.98 -5.14 -0.27
N GLN A 157 13.52 -5.28 0.96
CA GLN A 157 14.31 -5.74 2.10
C GLN A 157 14.59 -7.25 2.01
N GLU A 158 15.64 -7.68 2.69
CA GLU A 158 16.17 -9.04 2.57
C GLU A 158 15.11 -10.09 2.96
N GLU A 159 14.30 -9.83 3.98
CA GLU A 159 13.25 -10.75 4.43
C GLU A 159 12.21 -11.07 3.35
N LEU A 160 11.82 -10.09 2.52
CA LEU A 160 10.86 -10.31 1.45
C LEU A 160 11.48 -11.08 0.28
N LEU A 161 12.75 -10.81 -0.03
CA LEU A 161 13.50 -11.53 -1.06
C LEU A 161 13.77 -12.99 -0.66
N GLN A 162 14.06 -13.24 0.62
CA GLN A 162 14.18 -14.60 1.16
C GLN A 162 12.84 -15.33 1.06
N TRP A 163 11.74 -14.69 1.47
CA TRP A 163 10.39 -15.23 1.31
C TRP A 163 10.09 -15.59 -0.15
N HIS A 164 10.41 -14.70 -1.08
CA HIS A 164 10.25 -14.94 -2.52
C HIS A 164 11.02 -16.17 -2.99
N GLY A 165 12.29 -16.28 -2.62
CA GLY A 165 13.14 -17.40 -2.99
C GLY A 165 12.61 -18.76 -2.53
N ILE A 166 11.90 -18.79 -1.40
CA ILE A 166 11.34 -20.01 -0.79
C ILE A 166 9.95 -20.33 -1.35
N TYR A 167 9.05 -19.33 -1.42
CA TYR A 167 7.62 -19.57 -1.66
C TYR A 167 7.13 -19.16 -3.05
N ALA A 168 7.78 -18.20 -3.71
CA ALA A 168 7.28 -17.57 -4.93
C ALA A 168 8.19 -17.67 -6.16
N LYS A 169 9.39 -18.26 -6.03
CA LYS A 169 10.42 -18.30 -7.09
C LYS A 169 9.94 -18.79 -8.46
N ASN A 170 8.97 -19.70 -8.49
CA ASN A 170 8.43 -20.28 -9.72
C ASN A 170 7.01 -19.78 -10.04
N ASN A 171 6.52 -18.75 -9.35
CA ASN A 171 5.19 -18.20 -9.60
C ASN A 171 5.28 -17.15 -10.74
N PRO A 172 4.70 -17.42 -11.93
CA PRO A 172 4.78 -16.48 -13.06
C PRO A 172 3.98 -15.19 -12.84
N LYS A 173 3.11 -15.14 -11.83
CA LYS A 173 2.36 -13.94 -11.46
C LYS A 173 3.13 -13.03 -10.51
N ILE A 174 4.33 -13.40 -10.08
CA ILE A 174 5.16 -12.61 -9.16
C ILE A 174 6.49 -12.30 -9.82
N ILE A 175 6.88 -11.03 -9.83
CA ILE A 175 8.18 -10.59 -10.34
C ILE A 175 8.96 -9.81 -9.28
N HIS A 176 10.28 -9.88 -9.38
CA HIS A 176 11.19 -8.94 -8.75
C HIS A 176 11.61 -7.92 -9.81
N ALA A 177 11.13 -6.68 -9.66
CA ALA A 177 11.40 -5.59 -10.58
C ALA A 177 12.89 -5.22 -10.59
N LYS A 178 13.35 -4.65 -11.70
CA LYS A 178 14.69 -4.05 -11.80
C LYS A 178 14.68 -2.64 -11.25
N GLU A 179 13.56 -1.94 -11.42
CA GLU A 179 13.41 -0.55 -11.00
C GLU A 179 12.98 -0.41 -9.54
N ARG A 180 13.37 0.73 -8.94
CA ARG A 180 13.11 1.05 -7.53
C ARG A 180 11.76 1.75 -7.37
N CYS A 181 11.13 1.58 -6.20
CA CYS A 181 9.94 2.33 -5.79
C CYS A 181 8.84 2.34 -6.88
N ALA A 182 8.24 3.51 -7.16
CA ALA A 182 7.17 3.67 -8.14
C ALA A 182 7.56 3.23 -9.56
N ALA A 183 8.83 3.34 -9.95
CA ALA A 183 9.26 2.87 -11.26
C ALA A 183 9.16 1.34 -11.38
N GLY A 184 9.39 0.60 -10.29
CA GLY A 184 9.15 -0.85 -10.24
C GLY A 184 7.68 -1.23 -10.38
N ILE A 185 6.76 -0.40 -9.87
CA ILE A 185 5.32 -0.59 -10.05
C ILE A 185 4.94 -0.41 -11.53
N ILE A 186 5.46 0.64 -12.17
CA ILE A 186 5.25 0.90 -13.60
C ILE A 186 5.82 -0.24 -14.47
N GLU A 187 7.01 -0.74 -14.13
CA GLU A 187 7.60 -1.92 -14.77
C GLU A 187 6.65 -3.13 -14.72
N ALA A 188 6.05 -3.39 -13.55
CA ALA A 188 5.11 -4.51 -13.38
C ALA A 188 3.80 -4.32 -14.15
N ILE A 189 3.26 -3.11 -14.19
CA ILE A 189 2.07 -2.79 -14.98
C ILE A 189 2.31 -3.15 -16.46
N GLY A 190 3.48 -2.80 -17.00
CA GLY A 190 3.88 -3.18 -18.36
C GLY A 190 4.12 -4.67 -18.52
N HIS A 191 4.84 -5.30 -17.59
CA HIS A 191 5.16 -6.72 -17.64
C HIS A 191 3.90 -7.61 -17.70
N PHE A 192 2.88 -7.28 -16.90
CA PHE A 192 1.63 -8.02 -16.82
C PHE A 192 0.54 -7.52 -17.79
N ASN A 193 0.84 -6.53 -18.64
CA ASN A 193 -0.13 -5.88 -19.55
C ASN A 193 -1.38 -5.34 -18.83
N LEU A 194 -1.21 -4.73 -17.65
CA LEU A 194 -2.31 -4.21 -16.83
C LEU A 194 -2.71 -2.78 -17.20
N GLY A 195 -1.91 -2.10 -18.02
CA GLY A 195 -2.17 -0.72 -18.42
C GLY A 195 -0.92 -0.04 -19.00
N PRO A 196 -0.96 1.30 -19.15
CA PRO A 196 0.18 2.08 -19.62
C PRO A 196 1.38 1.94 -18.66
N SER A 197 2.55 1.64 -19.22
CA SER A 197 3.79 1.42 -18.47
C SER A 197 4.82 2.52 -18.69
N ILE A 198 4.35 3.73 -19.01
CA ILE A 198 5.18 4.91 -19.19
C ILE A 198 4.77 5.90 -18.11
N SER A 199 5.74 6.38 -17.33
CA SER A 199 5.48 7.43 -16.36
C SER A 199 4.98 8.68 -17.09
N PRO A 200 3.95 9.38 -16.60
CA PRO A 200 3.56 10.67 -17.14
C PRO A 200 4.74 11.68 -17.21
N ARG A 201 5.76 11.52 -16.36
CA ARG A 201 7.01 12.32 -16.40
C ARG A 201 7.86 12.08 -17.65
N ASP A 202 7.82 10.86 -18.19
CA ASP A 202 8.66 10.46 -19.33
C ASP A 202 7.95 10.71 -20.68
N VAL A 203 6.71 11.19 -20.64
CA VAL A 203 5.96 11.60 -21.82
C VAL A 203 6.54 12.92 -22.33
N THR A 204 7.29 12.85 -23.43
CA THR A 204 7.94 14.01 -24.04
C THR A 204 6.94 14.96 -24.70
N ASP A 205 5.89 14.40 -25.31
CA ASP A 205 4.82 15.15 -25.96
C ASP A 205 3.55 15.21 -25.09
N LEU A 206 3.38 16.33 -24.39
CA LEU A 206 2.17 16.60 -23.59
C LEU A 206 0.97 17.04 -24.46
N SER A 207 1.16 17.19 -25.79
CA SER A 207 0.10 17.59 -26.72
C SER A 207 -0.77 16.43 -27.18
N ASP A 208 -0.36 15.18 -26.91
CA ASP A 208 -1.15 13.99 -27.21
C ASP A 208 -2.44 13.99 -26.36
N SER A 209 -3.52 14.38 -27.03
CA SER A 209 -4.90 14.42 -26.55
C SER A 209 -5.58 13.04 -26.57
N LYS A 210 -4.83 11.97 -26.83
CA LYS A 210 -5.38 10.62 -26.94
C LYS A 210 -5.43 9.92 -25.58
N LEU A 211 -6.30 10.39 -24.71
CA LEU A 211 -7.09 9.47 -23.91
C LEU A 211 -8.54 9.68 -24.34
N GLU A 212 -9.19 8.64 -24.87
CA GLU A 212 -10.60 8.67 -25.30
C GLU A 212 -11.58 8.98 -24.15
N THR A 213 -11.08 9.21 -22.93
CA THR A 213 -11.82 9.48 -21.71
C THR A 213 -11.16 10.60 -20.89
N PHE A 214 -11.95 11.59 -20.48
CA PHE A 214 -11.51 12.66 -19.58
C PHE A 214 -11.39 12.12 -18.15
N ASP A 215 -10.16 12.06 -17.63
CA ASP A 215 -9.88 11.74 -16.23
C ASP A 215 -9.33 12.99 -15.51
N PRO A 216 -10.10 13.58 -14.57
CA PRO A 216 -9.65 14.75 -13.81
C PRO A 216 -8.32 14.54 -13.07
N ALA A 217 -8.06 13.34 -12.56
CA ALA A 217 -6.81 13.06 -11.85
C ALA A 217 -5.61 13.10 -12.81
N TYR A 218 -5.77 12.51 -14.00
CA TYR A 218 -4.77 12.54 -15.05
C TYR A 218 -4.48 13.96 -15.55
N GLU A 219 -5.52 14.79 -15.74
CA GLU A 219 -5.35 16.18 -16.18
C GLU A 219 -4.67 17.07 -15.12
N VAL A 220 -4.94 16.84 -13.83
CA VAL A 220 -4.21 17.51 -12.74
C VAL A 220 -2.73 17.12 -12.75
N VAL A 221 -2.39 15.83 -12.95
CA VAL A 221 -0.99 15.39 -13.06
C VAL A 221 -0.32 16.05 -14.26
N LYS A 222 -0.96 16.05 -15.44
CA LYS A 222 -0.47 16.74 -16.63
C LYS A 222 -0.17 18.21 -16.33
N PHE A 223 -1.10 18.92 -15.67
CA PHE A 223 -0.94 20.35 -15.35
C PHE A 223 0.30 20.61 -14.50
N TYR A 224 0.53 19.82 -13.45
CA TYR A 224 1.70 19.97 -12.59
C TYR A 224 3.01 19.68 -13.34
N LEU A 225 3.03 18.67 -14.21
CA LEU A 225 4.21 18.35 -15.02
C LEU A 225 4.53 19.43 -16.03
N PHE A 226 3.51 19.98 -16.69
CA PHE A 226 3.67 21.14 -17.55
C PHE A 226 4.20 22.34 -16.77
N TYR A 227 3.61 22.65 -15.60
CA TYR A 227 4.03 23.77 -14.77
C TYR A 227 5.49 23.63 -14.32
N GLU A 228 5.93 22.43 -13.95
CA GLU A 228 7.32 22.11 -13.61
C GLU A 228 8.26 22.40 -14.81
N ARG A 229 7.97 21.82 -15.99
CA ARG A 229 8.78 22.00 -17.21
C ARG A 229 8.78 23.45 -17.71
N TRP A 230 7.65 24.14 -17.60
CA TRP A 230 7.51 25.56 -17.95
C TRP A 230 8.43 26.44 -17.09
N ARG A 231 8.50 26.18 -15.78
CA ARG A 231 9.42 26.89 -14.88
C ARG A 231 10.90 26.65 -15.18
N LEU A 232 11.23 25.54 -15.82
CA LEU A 232 12.57 25.20 -16.25
C LEU A 232 12.89 25.67 -17.69
N ALA A 233 11.93 26.31 -18.36
CA ALA A 233 12.02 26.70 -19.78
C ALA A 233 12.23 25.50 -20.74
N GLU A 234 11.71 24.33 -20.37
CA GLU A 234 11.81 23.07 -21.14
C GLU A 234 10.58 22.80 -22.04
N VAL A 235 9.73 23.81 -22.24
CA VAL A 235 8.49 23.70 -23.02
C VAL A 235 8.59 24.58 -24.26
N GLU A 236 8.72 23.96 -25.42
CA GLU A 236 8.83 24.67 -26.71
C GLU A 236 7.46 25.17 -27.23
N ASN A 237 6.36 24.48 -26.94
CA ASN A 237 5.03 24.77 -27.51
C ASN A 237 3.93 24.85 -26.44
N SER A 238 3.99 25.88 -25.62
CA SER A 238 3.06 26.06 -24.50
C SER A 238 1.67 26.53 -24.89
N GLU A 239 1.52 27.19 -26.04
CA GLU A 239 0.22 27.72 -26.48
C GLU A 239 -0.79 26.60 -26.71
N LEU A 240 -0.34 25.51 -27.34
CA LEU A 240 -1.16 24.32 -27.57
C LEU A 240 -1.58 23.66 -26.25
N TYR A 241 -0.67 23.59 -25.29
CA TYR A 241 -0.95 23.03 -23.98
C TYR A 241 -1.93 23.90 -23.18
N LEU A 242 -1.73 25.22 -23.17
CA LEU A 242 -2.65 26.17 -22.52
C LEU A 242 -4.03 26.17 -23.18
N ALA A 243 -4.11 25.93 -24.49
CA ALA A 243 -5.39 25.76 -25.19
C ALA A 243 -6.12 24.48 -24.74
N ASN A 244 -5.40 23.35 -24.63
CA ASN A 244 -5.96 22.09 -24.09
C ASN A 244 -6.42 22.24 -22.64
N LEU A 245 -5.61 22.86 -21.78
CA LEU A 245 -5.97 23.12 -20.39
C LEU A 245 -7.21 24.03 -20.29
N LYS A 246 -7.30 25.08 -21.12
CA LYS A 246 -8.48 25.94 -21.19
C LYS A 246 -9.72 25.18 -21.65
N ALA A 247 -9.59 24.27 -22.60
CA ALA A 247 -10.69 23.44 -23.08
C ALA A 247 -11.20 22.47 -21.99
N VAL A 248 -10.29 21.98 -21.14
CA VAL A 248 -10.59 21.11 -20.00
C VAL A 248 -11.20 21.87 -18.81
N CYS A 249 -10.76 23.11 -18.54
CA CYS A 249 -11.10 23.86 -17.33
C CYS A 249 -12.33 24.80 -17.44
N VAL A 250 -13.17 24.70 -18.47
CA VAL A 250 -14.39 25.54 -18.60
C VAL A 250 -15.40 25.10 -17.53
N CYS A 251 -15.80 25.83 -16.48
CA CYS A 251 -15.85 27.26 -16.17
C CYS A 251 -15.28 27.57 -14.76
N LEU A 252 -14.16 28.31 -14.62
CA LEU A 252 -13.89 29.26 -13.49
C LEU A 252 -12.47 29.87 -13.45
N ALA A 253 -11.52 29.44 -14.29
CA ALA A 253 -10.13 29.93 -14.20
C ALA A 253 -9.78 31.00 -15.25
N LEU A 254 -9.34 32.18 -14.79
CA LEU A 254 -8.66 33.20 -15.59
C LEU A 254 -7.14 32.99 -15.48
N LEU A 255 -6.50 32.55 -16.56
CA LEU A 255 -5.04 32.42 -16.65
C LEU A 255 -4.46 33.67 -17.33
N PHE A 256 -3.62 34.42 -16.61
CA PHE A 256 -2.86 35.54 -17.16
C PHE A 256 -1.52 35.06 -17.71
N ASN A 257 -1.21 35.40 -18.96
CA ASN A 257 0.09 35.16 -19.56
C ASN A 257 0.88 36.48 -19.52
N PHE A 258 2.04 36.48 -18.85
CA PHE A 258 2.96 37.62 -18.85
C PHE A 258 4.18 37.24 -19.69
N SER A 259 4.26 37.81 -20.89
CA SER A 259 5.46 37.78 -21.74
C SER A 259 6.41 38.88 -21.28
N PHE A 260 7.68 38.54 -21.04
CA PHE A 260 8.77 39.52 -20.93
C PHE A 260 9.38 39.79 -22.30
#